data_AF-U7KH41-F1
#
_entry.id   AF-U7KH41-F1
#
_cell.length_a   1.000
_cell.length_b   1.000
_cell.length_c   1.000
_cell.angle_alpha   90.00
_cell.angle_beta   90.00
_cell.angle_gamma   90.00
#
_symmetry.space_group_name_H-M   'P 1'
#
loop_
_entity.id
_entity.type
_entity.pdbx_description
1 polymer ?
#
loop_
_entity_poly.entity_id
_entity_poly.type
_entity_poly.pdbx_seq_one_letter_code
_entity_poly.pdbx_strand_id
1 'polypeptide(L)'
;MPRFKIQFALSAAEDLKKALAKYPDKRKKVKKAIGFLEDPGPSYPSLNTHTMKGKTANNGETIYISYVENHTPQAWRIYWCYWGPDNIRVLYVGPHE
;
A
#
# COMPACT_ATOMS: atom_id res chain seq x y z
N MET A 1 14.59 13.28 2.93
CA MET A 1 13.80 12.29 2.18
C MET A 1 12.38 12.84 2.07
N PRO A 2 11.68 12.67 0.94
CA PRO A 2 10.34 13.24 0.81
C PRO A 2 9.39 12.52 1.79
N ARG A 3 8.71 13.31 2.62
CA ARG A 3 7.64 12.84 3.48
C ARG A 3 6.36 12.83 2.64
N PHE A 4 5.92 11.66 2.22
CA PHE A 4 4.71 11.52 1.43
C PHE A 4 3.47 11.68 2.29
N LYS A 5 2.40 12.27 1.73
CA LYS A 5 1.08 12.28 2.35
C LYS A 5 0.31 11.05 1.88
N ILE A 6 -0.06 10.18 2.83
CA ILE A 6 -0.84 8.97 2.53
C ILE A 6 -2.33 9.28 2.59
N GLN A 7 -3.04 8.99 1.52
CA GLN A 7 -4.49 9.09 1.43
C GLN A 7 -5.07 7.75 0.99
N PHE A 8 -6.16 7.32 1.60
CA PHE A 8 -6.85 6.10 1.18
C PHE A 8 -7.99 6.46 0.23
N ALA A 9 -8.17 5.68 -0.84
CA ALA A 9 -9.45 5.64 -1.53
C ALA A 9 -10.54 5.20 -0.53
N LEU A 10 -11.77 5.70 -0.70
CA LEU A 10 -12.88 5.41 0.20
C LEU A 10 -13.10 3.90 0.34
N SER A 11 -13.16 3.18 -0.78
CA SER A 11 -13.25 1.72 -0.82
C SER A 11 -12.08 1.06 -0.08
N ALA A 12 -10.84 1.50 -0.33
CA ALA A 12 -9.66 0.95 0.31
C ALA A 12 -9.70 1.09 1.84
N ALA A 13 -10.19 2.21 2.36
CA ALA A 13 -10.34 2.43 3.81
C ALA A 13 -11.40 1.50 4.42
N GLU A 14 -12.55 1.35 3.75
CA GLU A 14 -13.64 0.48 4.20
C GLU A 14 -13.24 -1.00 4.16
N ASP A 15 -12.59 -1.42 3.08
CA ASP A 15 -12.14 -2.79 2.90
C ASP A 15 -11.02 -3.14 3.89
N LEU A 16 -10.06 -2.23 4.10
CA LEU A 16 -9.03 -2.40 5.12
C LEU A 16 -9.65 -2.52 6.53
N LYS A 17 -10.65 -1.70 6.85
CA LYS A 17 -11.35 -1.79 8.15
C LYS A 17 -11.99 -3.16 8.34
N LYS A 18 -12.70 -3.67 7.33
CA LYS A 18 -13.32 -5.01 7.35
C LYS A 18 -12.26 -6.12 7.45
N ALA A 19 -11.20 -6.03 6.66
CA ALA A 19 -10.12 -7.00 6.65
C ALA A 19 -9.39 -7.06 8.00
N LEU A 20 -9.11 -5.92 8.63
CA LEU A 20 -8.47 -5.87 9.96
C LEU A 20 -9.38 -6.35 11.09
N ALA A 21 -10.70 -6.39 10.90
CA ALA A 21 -11.60 -7.05 11.85
C ALA A 21 -11.45 -8.59 11.79
N LYS A 22 -11.20 -9.13 10.59
CA LYS A 22 -10.96 -10.57 10.38
C LYS A 22 -9.52 -11.00 10.70
N TYR A 23 -8.54 -10.12 10.48
CA TYR A 23 -7.11 -10.37 10.65
C TYR A 23 -6.46 -9.31 11.56
N PRO A 24 -6.78 -9.29 12.86
CA PRO A 24 -6.31 -8.26 13.79
C PRO A 24 -4.78 -8.24 13.95
N ASP A 25 -4.11 -9.38 13.79
CA ASP A 25 -2.66 -9.54 13.82
C ASP A 25 -1.93 -8.76 12.70
N LYS A 26 -2.63 -8.45 11.60
CA LYS A 26 -2.07 -7.68 10.47
C LYS A 26 -2.00 -6.19 10.75
N ARG A 27 -2.75 -5.68 11.75
CA ARG A 27 -2.84 -4.24 12.05
C ARG A 27 -1.48 -3.59 12.25
N LYS A 28 -0.61 -4.21 13.06
CA LYS A 28 0.72 -3.66 13.36
C LYS A 28 1.62 -3.65 12.11
N LYS A 29 1.49 -4.66 11.26
CA LYS A 29 2.28 -4.81 10.03
C LYS A 29 1.85 -3.79 8.97
N VAL A 30 0.53 -3.64 8.76
CA VAL A 30 -0.02 -2.61 7.87
C VAL A 30 0.40 -1.21 8.33
N LYS A 31 0.25 -0.90 9.63
CA LYS A 31 0.67 0.40 10.17
C LYS A 31 2.17 0.67 9.93
N LYS A 32 3.02 -0.35 10.11
CA LYS A 32 4.46 -0.24 9.87
C LYS A 32 4.78 0.02 8.40
N ALA A 33 4.17 -0.74 7.49
CA ALA A 33 4.38 -0.59 6.05
C ALA A 33 3.89 0.76 5.53
N ILE A 34 2.73 1.24 5.98
CA ILE A 34 2.25 2.59 5.67
C ILE A 34 3.19 3.66 6.22
N GLY A 35 3.72 3.46 7.44
CA GLY A 35 4.73 4.34 8.01
C GLY A 35 5.96 4.46 7.12
N PHE A 36 6.50 3.33 6.63
CA PHE A 36 7.62 3.36 5.69
C PHE A 36 7.28 3.99 4.35
N LEU A 37 6.04 3.83 3.88
CA LEU A 37 5.55 4.45 2.65
C LEU A 37 5.42 5.97 2.80
N GLU A 38 5.07 6.46 4.00
CA GLU A 38 5.06 7.89 4.36
C GLU A 38 6.48 8.43 4.47
N ASP A 39 7.34 7.74 5.23
CA ASP A 39 8.72 8.10 5.50
C ASP A 39 9.54 6.84 5.87
N PRO A 40 10.63 6.51 5.13
CA PRO A 40 11.35 7.37 4.18
C PRO A 40 10.80 7.37 2.75
N GLY A 41 9.75 6.59 2.47
CA GLY A 41 9.08 6.54 1.17
C GLY A 41 9.12 5.18 0.47
N PRO A 42 8.55 5.10 -0.75
CA PRO A 42 8.40 3.88 -1.54
C PRO A 42 9.68 3.08 -1.81
N SER A 43 10.84 3.72 -1.78
CA SER A 43 12.15 3.09 -1.99
C SER A 43 12.67 2.33 -0.75
N TYR A 44 11.93 2.34 0.37
CA TYR A 44 12.36 1.62 1.56
C TYR A 44 12.48 0.11 1.27
N PRO A 45 13.65 -0.53 1.54
CA PRO A 45 13.93 -1.88 1.04
C PRO A 45 12.90 -2.94 1.43
N SER A 46 12.31 -2.86 2.63
CA SER A 46 11.34 -3.88 3.07
C SER A 46 10.01 -3.81 2.32
N LEU A 47 9.70 -2.69 1.66
CA LEU A 47 8.48 -2.53 0.88
C LEU A 47 8.54 -3.29 -0.45
N ASN A 48 9.74 -3.58 -0.96
CA ASN A 48 9.94 -4.29 -2.24
C ASN A 48 8.99 -3.79 -3.36
N THR A 49 8.94 -2.46 -3.49
CA THR A 49 8.01 -1.76 -4.37
C THR A 49 8.31 -2.07 -5.83
N HIS A 50 7.30 -2.47 -6.59
CA HIS A 50 7.40 -2.69 -8.03
C HIS A 50 6.13 -2.21 -8.74
N THR A 51 6.24 -1.97 -10.05
CA THR A 51 5.11 -1.53 -10.87
C THR A 51 4.21 -2.71 -11.23
N MET A 52 2.90 -2.47 -11.22
CA MET A 52 1.91 -3.39 -11.74
C MET A 52 1.90 -3.32 -13.27
N LYS A 53 2.10 -4.46 -13.94
CA LYS A 53 2.10 -4.52 -15.41
C LYS A 53 0.67 -4.59 -15.95
N GLY A 54 0.41 -3.85 -17.04
CA GLY A 54 -0.82 -3.96 -17.82
C GLY A 54 -2.07 -3.37 -17.15
N LYS A 55 -1.93 -2.66 -16.02
CA LYS A 55 -3.02 -1.91 -15.38
C LYS A 55 -2.55 -0.54 -14.92
N THR A 56 -3.43 0.44 -15.04
CA THR A 56 -3.25 1.80 -14.53
C THR A 56 -4.39 2.14 -13.56
N ALA A 57 -4.17 3.13 -12.70
CA ALA A 57 -5.22 3.70 -11.87
C ALA A 57 -6.24 4.45 -12.74
N ASN A 58 -7.41 4.78 -12.19
CA ASN A 58 -8.50 5.42 -12.94
C ASN A 58 -8.10 6.76 -13.60
N ASN A 59 -7.05 7.41 -13.12
CA ASN A 59 -6.48 8.63 -13.68
C ASN A 59 -5.34 8.38 -14.69
N GLY A 60 -5.08 7.14 -15.08
CA GLY A 60 -3.99 6.75 -15.98
C GLY A 60 -2.64 6.54 -15.28
N GLU A 61 -2.53 6.82 -13.98
CA GLU A 61 -1.27 6.68 -13.24
C GLU A 61 -0.81 5.24 -13.09
N THR A 62 0.51 5.07 -12.96
CA THR A 62 1.10 3.76 -12.69
C THR A 62 0.66 3.27 -11.31
N ILE A 63 0.19 2.02 -11.25
CA ILE A 63 -0.06 1.34 -9.98
C ILE A 63 1.23 0.69 -9.52
N TYR A 64 1.58 0.92 -8.27
CA TYR A 64 2.69 0.32 -7.57
C TYR A 64 2.16 -0.68 -6.55
N ILE A 65 2.93 -1.74 -6.33
CA ILE A 65 2.67 -2.77 -5.34
C ILE A 65 3.82 -2.77 -4.34
N SER A 66 3.50 -2.54 -3.07
CA SER A 66 4.44 -2.64 -1.95
C SER A 66 4.01 -3.74 -0.98
N TYR A 67 4.96 -4.46 -0.42
CA TYR A 67 4.76 -5.57 0.51
C TYR A 67 4.53 -5.06 1.94
N VAL A 68 3.51 -5.61 2.60
CA VAL A 68 3.31 -5.47 4.05
C VAL A 68 4.13 -6.51 4.81
N GLU A 69 4.32 -7.67 4.20
CA GLU A 69 5.05 -8.82 4.72
C GLU A 69 5.85 -9.47 3.60
N ASN A 70 7.06 -9.94 3.88
CA ASN A 70 7.87 -10.68 2.92
C ASN A 70 7.98 -12.15 3.37
N HIS A 71 8.17 -13.07 2.40
CA HIS A 71 8.44 -14.50 2.65
C HIS A 71 7.33 -15.23 3.43
N THR A 72 6.07 -14.85 3.24
CA THR A 72 4.91 -15.54 3.84
C THR A 72 3.87 -15.86 2.77
N PRO A 73 3.25 -17.07 2.75
CA PRO A 73 2.22 -17.42 1.77
C PRO A 73 1.01 -16.48 1.75
N GLN A 74 0.68 -15.87 2.89
CA GLN A 74 -0.43 -14.91 3.05
C GLN A 74 0.08 -13.48 3.20
N ALA A 75 1.12 -13.12 2.45
CA ALA A 75 1.70 -11.78 2.49
C ALA A 75 0.69 -10.74 2.00
N TRP A 76 0.40 -9.78 2.87
CA TRP A 76 -0.39 -8.61 2.48
C TRP A 76 0.42 -7.67 1.59
N ARG A 77 -0.27 -6.96 0.71
CA ARG A 77 0.27 -5.95 -0.20
C ARG A 77 -0.53 -4.65 -0.08
N ILE A 78 0.11 -3.55 -0.44
CA ILE A 78 -0.46 -2.22 -0.61
C ILE A 78 -0.38 -1.90 -2.08
N TYR A 79 -1.53 -1.65 -2.71
CA TYR A 79 -1.61 -1.15 -4.08
C TYR A 79 -1.84 0.35 -3.97
N TRP A 80 -1.03 1.12 -4.68
CA TRP A 80 -1.08 2.59 -4.58
C TRP A 80 -0.62 3.25 -5.87
N CYS A 81 -0.95 4.52 -6.05
CA CYS A 81 -0.42 5.35 -7.13
C CYS A 81 0.01 6.72 -6.59
N TYR A 82 0.83 7.43 -7.36
CA TYR A 82 1.12 8.83 -7.06
C TYR A 82 -0.09 9.71 -7.41
N TRP A 83 -0.30 10.76 -6.61
CA TRP A 83 -1.32 11.78 -6.85
C TRP A 83 -0.69 13.17 -6.73
N GLY A 84 0.16 13.48 -7.72
CA GLY A 84 1.11 14.60 -7.63
C GLY A 84 2.43 14.19 -6.95
N PRO A 85 3.34 15.15 -6.70
CA PRO A 85 4.73 14.88 -6.35
C PRO A 85 4.91 14.22 -4.97
N ASP A 86 4.10 14.63 -3.99
CA ASP A 86 4.28 14.24 -2.58
C ASP A 86 3.07 13.51 -1.99
N ASN A 87 2.11 13.07 -2.82
CA ASN A 87 0.93 12.34 -2.32
C ASN A 87 0.90 10.94 -2.89
N ILE A 88 0.60 9.99 -2.00
CA ILE A 88 0.39 8.60 -2.33
C ILE A 88 -1.07 8.27 -2.03
N ARG A 89 -1.78 7.78 -3.04
CA ARG A 89 -3.14 7.29 -2.91
C ARG A 89 -3.16 5.78 -2.84
N VAL A 90 -3.55 5.25 -1.68
CA VAL A 90 -3.73 3.81 -1.44
C VAL A 90 -5.04 3.36 -2.05
N LEU A 91 -4.95 2.38 -2.96
CA LEU A 91 -6.05 1.81 -3.73
C LEU A 91 -6.58 0.51 -3.12
N TYR A 92 -5.71 -0.26 -2.46
CA TYR A 92 -6.08 -1.51 -1.77
C TYR A 92 -5.01 -1.91 -0.76
N VAL A 93 -5.42 -2.56 0.33
CA VAL A 93 -4.53 -3.20 1.31
C VAL A 93 -5.12 -4.52 1.75
N GLY A 94 -4.42 -5.62 1.50
CA GLY A 94 -4.93 -6.95 1.81
C GLY A 94 -4.04 -8.07 1.29
N PRO A 95 -4.44 -9.34 1.42
CA PRO A 95 -3.71 -10.46 0.86
C PRO A 95 -3.58 -10.32 -0.67
N HIS A 96 -2.54 -10.94 -1.23
CA HIS A 96 -2.53 -11.23 -2.67
C HIS A 96 -3.70 -12.14 -3.02
N GLU A 97 -4.31 -11.89 -4.16
CA GLU A 97 -5.12 -12.88 -4.87
C GLU A 97 -4.27 -13.50 -5.99
#